data_AF-A0A2N3BSW8-F1
#
_entry.id   AF-A0A2N3BSW8-F1
#
_cell.length_a   1.000
_cell.length_b   1.000
_cell.length_c   1.000
_cell.angle_alpha   90.00
_cell.angle_beta   90.00
_cell.angle_gamma   90.00
#
_symmetry.space_group_name_H-M   'P 1'
#
loop_
_entity.id
_entity.type
_entity.pdbx_description
1 polymer ?
#
loop_
_entity_poly.entity_id
_entity_poly.type
_entity_poly.pdbx_seq_one_letter_code
_entity_poly.pdbx_strand_id
1 'polypeptide(L)'
;MEVLSAAATDIADWHITENTAVEATRFTRYRGDGWQILVTLGHFGLRAALSMYARLAGVPGLPSTRIAVGLASVDHVPGPDLSDAHGAAFVVSGRALAGMARGERLRLAGDRINPLRAAFFGLLDDRISDWTPEQAEAVAHAIAPDAPTQSAIAATLGISPQALSSRLAGARWPAIRRILHAWERPVPPGEEPA
;
A
#
# COMPACT_ATOMS: atom_id res chain seq x y z
N MET A 1 5.38 -8.88 -13.68
CA MET A 1 3.93 -9.18 -13.76
C MET A 1 3.49 -10.00 -12.56
N GLU A 2 4.19 -11.10 -12.30
CA GLU A 2 3.99 -12.01 -11.16
C GLU A 2 4.12 -11.32 -9.79
N VAL A 3 5.09 -10.42 -9.62
CA VAL A 3 5.33 -9.67 -8.36
C VAL A 3 4.08 -8.93 -7.86
N LEU A 4 3.32 -8.28 -8.75
CA LEU A 4 2.10 -7.56 -8.36
C LEU A 4 0.97 -8.51 -7.96
N SER A 5 0.85 -9.65 -8.66
CA SER A 5 -0.16 -10.65 -8.32
C SER A 5 0.16 -11.30 -6.97
N ALA A 6 1.42 -11.66 -6.74
CA ALA A 6 1.89 -12.21 -5.46
C ALA A 6 1.70 -11.20 -4.32
N ALA A 7 2.04 -9.93 -4.54
CA ALA A 7 1.82 -8.88 -3.55
C ALA A 7 0.32 -8.69 -3.21
N ALA A 8 -0.57 -8.80 -4.20
CA ALA A 8 -2.00 -8.74 -3.97
C ALA A 8 -2.53 -9.96 -3.19
N THR A 9 -2.00 -11.15 -3.46
CA THR A 9 -2.29 -12.36 -2.67
C THR A 9 -1.82 -12.19 -1.22
N ASP A 10 -0.57 -11.74 -1.00
CA ASP A 10 -0.06 -11.47 0.35
C ASP A 10 -0.96 -10.48 1.12
N ILE A 11 -1.47 -9.44 0.45
CA ILE A 11 -2.38 -8.45 1.05
C ILE A 11 -3.73 -9.08 1.42
N ALA A 12 -4.25 -9.98 0.58
CA ALA A 12 -5.49 -10.69 0.87
C ALA A 12 -5.36 -11.60 2.11
N ASP A 13 -4.17 -12.14 2.33
CA ASP A 13 -3.85 -13.06 3.43
C ASP A 13 -3.46 -12.36 4.74
N TRP A 14 -3.47 -11.02 4.80
CA TRP A 14 -3.17 -10.29 6.03
C TRP A 14 -4.20 -10.59 7.13
N HIS A 15 -3.69 -11.04 8.29
CA HIS A 15 -4.49 -11.20 9.50
C HIS A 15 -4.43 -9.92 10.34
N ILE A 16 -5.59 -9.29 10.57
CA ILE A 16 -5.67 -8.03 11.34
C ILE A 16 -5.99 -8.33 12.81
N THR A 17 -6.87 -9.30 13.06
CA THR A 17 -7.18 -9.91 14.36
C THR A 17 -7.51 -11.39 14.14
N GLU A 18 -7.61 -12.20 15.22
CA GLU A 18 -7.90 -13.65 15.15
C GLU A 18 -9.14 -14.03 14.32
N ASN A 19 -10.00 -13.07 13.95
CA ASN A 19 -11.25 -13.32 13.23
C ASN A 19 -11.60 -12.26 12.16
N THR A 20 -10.62 -11.50 11.65
CA THR A 20 -10.86 -10.53 10.58
C THR A 20 -9.68 -10.51 9.61
N ALA A 21 -9.81 -11.26 8.51
CA ALA A 21 -8.95 -11.13 7.36
C ALA A 21 -9.39 -9.93 6.49
N VAL A 22 -8.53 -9.45 5.61
CA VAL A 22 -8.93 -8.56 4.51
C VAL A 22 -9.67 -9.40 3.46
N GLU A 23 -10.83 -9.96 3.84
CA GLU A 23 -11.52 -11.07 3.14
C GLU A 23 -11.94 -10.81 1.68
N ALA A 24 -11.78 -9.60 1.16
CA ALA A 24 -12.14 -9.31 -0.22
C ALA A 24 -11.17 -8.35 -0.89
N THR A 25 -9.89 -8.70 -0.88
CA THR A 25 -8.94 -8.07 -1.80
C THR A 25 -9.18 -8.60 -3.21
N ARG A 26 -9.47 -7.70 -4.16
CA ARG A 26 -9.60 -8.04 -5.60
C ARG A 26 -8.45 -7.39 -6.36
N PHE A 27 -7.83 -8.12 -7.28
CA PHE A 27 -6.75 -7.58 -8.10
C PHE A 27 -7.03 -7.84 -9.57
N THR A 28 -6.80 -6.82 -10.40
CA THR A 28 -6.99 -6.93 -11.84
C THR A 28 -5.93 -6.14 -12.57
N ARG A 29 -5.44 -6.74 -13.65
CA ARG A 29 -4.52 -6.08 -14.58
C ARG A 29 -5.26 -5.56 -15.79
N TYR A 30 -4.83 -4.40 -16.25
CA TYR A 30 -5.23 -3.85 -17.53
C TYR A 30 -4.11 -4.04 -18.56
N ARG A 31 -4.42 -3.77 -19.83
CA ARG A 31 -3.41 -3.82 -20.91
C ARG A 31 -2.30 -2.80 -20.62
N GLY A 32 -1.05 -3.18 -20.90
CA GLY A 32 0.13 -2.36 -20.59
C GLY A 32 0.63 -2.58 -19.16
N ASP A 33 0.98 -1.50 -18.48
CA ASP A 33 1.53 -1.47 -17.11
C ASP A 33 0.47 -1.21 -16.02
N GLY A 34 -0.78 -0.93 -16.41
CA GLY A 34 -1.88 -0.63 -15.49
C GLY A 34 -2.39 -1.82 -14.68
N TRP A 35 -2.73 -1.56 -13.43
CA TRP A 35 -3.33 -2.52 -12.49
C TRP A 35 -4.24 -1.80 -11.49
N GLN A 36 -5.15 -2.55 -10.87
CA GLN A 36 -5.98 -2.08 -9.77
C GLN A 36 -6.07 -3.14 -8.68
N ILE A 37 -6.14 -2.67 -7.44
CA ILE A 37 -6.44 -3.47 -6.26
C ILE A 37 -7.57 -2.81 -5.48
N LEU A 38 -8.58 -3.58 -5.11
CA LEU A 38 -9.63 -3.17 -4.18
C LEU A 38 -9.31 -3.77 -2.81
N VAL A 39 -9.34 -2.95 -1.77
CA VAL A 39 -9.15 -3.36 -0.37
C VAL A 39 -10.40 -2.97 0.41
N THR A 40 -11.14 -3.93 0.94
CA THR A 40 -12.45 -3.69 1.57
C THR A 40 -12.38 -2.97 2.91
N LEU A 41 -11.28 -3.12 3.64
CA LEU A 41 -11.01 -2.32 4.83
C LEU A 41 -10.26 -1.06 4.41
N GLY A 42 -11.00 -0.02 4.03
CA GLY A 42 -10.45 1.19 3.39
C GLY A 42 -9.31 1.87 4.17
N HIS A 43 -9.27 1.72 5.50
CA HIS A 43 -8.17 2.22 6.32
C HIS A 43 -6.82 1.50 6.10
N PHE A 44 -6.82 0.30 5.51
CA PHE A 44 -5.59 -0.40 5.06
C PHE A 44 -5.15 0.00 3.64
N GLY A 45 -5.89 0.84 2.93
CA GLY A 45 -5.56 1.23 1.55
C GLY A 45 -4.16 1.83 1.40
N LEU A 46 -3.71 2.63 2.37
CA LEU A 46 -2.34 3.16 2.39
C LEU A 46 -1.30 2.06 2.57
N ARG A 47 -1.49 1.14 3.53
CA ARG A 47 -0.56 0.02 3.75
C ARG A 47 -0.47 -0.87 2.52
N ALA A 48 -1.60 -1.16 1.89
CA ALA A 48 -1.66 -1.94 0.65
C ALA A 48 -0.89 -1.23 -0.48
N ALA A 49 -1.09 0.07 -0.68
CA ALA A 49 -0.35 0.84 -1.67
C ALA A 49 1.17 0.80 -1.43
N LEU A 50 1.60 1.01 -0.19
CA LEU A 50 3.03 0.94 0.17
C LEU A 50 3.59 -0.49 0.02
N SER A 51 2.80 -1.53 0.30
CA SER A 51 3.20 -2.92 0.10
C SER A 51 3.43 -3.22 -1.39
N MET A 52 2.48 -2.82 -2.25
CA MET A 52 2.60 -2.96 -3.70
C MET A 52 3.83 -2.22 -4.24
N TYR A 53 4.07 -1.00 -3.76
CA TYR A 53 5.25 -0.21 -4.13
C TYR A 53 6.55 -0.89 -3.67
N ALA A 54 6.64 -1.28 -2.40
CA ALA A 54 7.82 -1.92 -1.81
C ALA A 54 8.19 -3.22 -2.54
N ARG A 55 7.19 -4.05 -2.87
CA ARG A 55 7.37 -5.31 -3.61
C ARG A 55 7.96 -5.07 -5.00
N LEU A 56 7.51 -4.05 -5.72
CA LEU A 56 8.05 -3.72 -7.03
C LEU A 56 9.44 -3.07 -6.95
N ALA A 57 9.59 -2.07 -6.07
CA ALA A 57 10.85 -1.35 -5.90
C ALA A 57 11.97 -2.25 -5.35
N GLY A 58 11.61 -3.31 -4.61
CA GLY A 58 12.54 -4.30 -4.08
C GLY A 58 13.13 -5.27 -5.10
N VAL A 59 12.61 -5.29 -6.34
CA VAL A 59 13.13 -6.16 -7.40
C VAL A 59 13.94 -5.34 -8.40
N PRO A 60 15.28 -5.49 -8.44
CA PRO A 60 16.13 -4.75 -9.36
C PRO A 60 15.72 -4.95 -10.82
N GLY A 61 15.71 -3.84 -11.58
CA GLY A 61 15.40 -3.85 -13.01
C GLY A 61 13.90 -3.79 -13.36
N LEU A 62 12.99 -3.82 -12.37
CA LEU A 62 11.58 -3.51 -12.62
C LEU A 62 11.34 -1.99 -12.73
N PRO A 63 10.36 -1.57 -13.56
CA PRO A 63 9.98 -0.17 -13.64
C PRO A 63 9.33 0.29 -12.33
N SER A 64 9.54 1.57 -11.98
CA SER A 64 8.83 2.22 -10.88
C SER A 64 7.32 2.27 -11.17
N THR A 65 6.50 2.06 -10.15
CA THR A 65 5.03 2.16 -10.24
C THR A 65 4.53 3.49 -9.66
N ARG A 66 3.41 3.97 -10.21
CA ARG A 66 2.64 5.08 -9.65
C ARG A 66 1.32 4.55 -9.12
N ILE A 67 0.91 5.02 -7.95
CA ILE A 67 -0.25 4.51 -7.21
C ILE A 67 -1.09 5.69 -6.74
N ALA A 68 -2.37 5.68 -7.11
CA ALA A 68 -3.36 6.57 -6.53
C ALA A 68 -4.34 5.76 -5.68
N VAL A 69 -4.48 6.15 -4.42
CA VAL A 69 -5.43 5.55 -3.47
C VAL A 69 -6.71 6.37 -3.48
N GLY A 70 -7.82 5.75 -3.87
CA GLY A 70 -9.15 6.36 -3.83
C GLY A 70 -9.96 5.82 -2.64
N LEU A 71 -10.31 6.69 -1.71
CA LEU A 71 -11.16 6.34 -0.56
C LEU A 71 -12.57 6.89 -0.79
N ALA A 72 -13.51 6.05 -1.19
CA ALA A 72 -14.92 6.42 -1.32
C ALA A 72 -15.80 5.16 -1.36
N SER A 73 -17.10 5.32 -1.63
CA SER A 73 -18.01 4.18 -1.78
C SER A 73 -17.63 3.29 -2.96
N VAL A 74 -17.95 2.01 -2.79
CA VAL A 74 -17.93 0.99 -3.84
C VAL A 74 -19.36 0.50 -4.00
N ASP A 75 -19.91 0.61 -5.20
CA ASP A 75 -21.33 0.37 -5.44
C ASP A 75 -21.55 -1.06 -5.96
N HIS A 76 -20.65 -1.54 -6.83
CA HIS A 76 -20.76 -2.85 -7.44
C HIS A 76 -19.40 -3.43 -7.83
N VAL A 77 -19.19 -4.72 -7.55
CA VAL A 77 -18.00 -5.48 -7.93
C VAL A 77 -18.42 -6.86 -8.45
N PRO A 78 -18.75 -6.98 -9.76
CA PRO A 78 -19.21 -8.24 -10.32
C PRO A 78 -18.05 -9.23 -10.53
N GLY A 79 -18.34 -10.52 -10.55
CA GLY A 79 -17.36 -11.56 -10.89
C GLY A 79 -16.18 -11.63 -9.91
N PRO A 80 -14.98 -12.06 -10.35
CA PRO A 80 -13.75 -12.11 -9.55
C PRO A 80 -12.74 -10.99 -9.88
N ASP A 81 -12.94 -10.25 -10.97
CA ASP A 81 -12.08 -9.16 -11.43
C ASP A 81 -12.75 -7.78 -11.23
N LEU A 82 -12.03 -6.70 -11.55
CA LEU A 82 -12.45 -5.31 -11.35
C LEU A 82 -12.83 -4.61 -12.66
N SER A 83 -12.87 -5.32 -13.79
CA SER A 83 -13.04 -4.70 -15.11
C SER A 83 -14.41 -4.01 -15.25
N ASP A 84 -15.45 -4.60 -14.66
CA ASP A 84 -16.82 -4.09 -14.65
C ASP A 84 -17.23 -3.50 -13.28
N ALA A 85 -16.26 -3.36 -12.36
CA ALA A 85 -16.51 -2.79 -11.04
C ALA A 85 -16.70 -1.26 -11.12
N HIS A 86 -17.62 -0.73 -10.31
CA HIS A 86 -17.93 0.70 -10.31
C HIS A 86 -18.32 1.22 -8.92
N GLY A 87 -18.22 2.55 -8.80
CA GLY A 87 -18.40 3.29 -7.56
C GLY A 87 -17.45 4.48 -7.50
N ALA A 88 -17.69 5.37 -6.53
CA ALA A 88 -16.92 6.60 -6.36
C ALA A 88 -15.41 6.33 -6.17
N ALA A 89 -15.03 5.23 -5.51
CA ALA A 89 -13.63 4.89 -5.26
C ALA A 89 -12.84 4.64 -6.56
N PHE A 90 -13.44 3.96 -7.53
CA PHE A 90 -12.81 3.68 -8.84
C PHE A 90 -12.65 4.95 -9.67
N VAL A 91 -13.68 5.82 -9.66
CA VAL A 91 -13.63 7.10 -10.38
C VAL A 91 -12.58 8.02 -9.78
N VAL A 92 -12.55 8.16 -8.45
CA VAL A 92 -11.65 9.10 -7.79
C VAL A 92 -10.19 8.64 -7.86
N SER A 93 -9.91 7.34 -7.71
CA SER A 93 -8.57 6.78 -7.88
C SER A 93 -8.07 6.93 -9.31
N GLY A 94 -8.90 6.64 -10.32
CA GLY A 94 -8.56 6.82 -11.73
C GLY A 94 -8.25 8.27 -12.09
N ARG A 95 -9.09 9.22 -11.66
CA ARG A 95 -8.84 10.67 -11.86
C ARG A 95 -7.57 11.13 -11.14
N ALA A 96 -7.35 10.67 -9.91
CA ALA A 96 -6.16 11.00 -9.14
C ALA A 96 -4.90 10.52 -9.84
N LEU A 97 -4.88 9.27 -10.33
CA LEU A 97 -3.76 8.68 -11.08
C LEU A 97 -3.46 9.48 -12.36
N ALA A 98 -4.50 9.83 -13.12
CA ALA A 98 -4.36 10.62 -14.35
C ALA A 98 -3.81 12.03 -14.08
N GLY A 99 -4.14 12.61 -12.93
CA GLY A 99 -3.67 13.94 -12.53
C GLY A 99 -2.30 13.98 -11.83
N MET A 100 -1.62 12.83 -11.64
CA MET A 100 -0.34 12.80 -10.94
C MET A 100 0.73 13.60 -11.66
N ALA A 101 1.47 14.41 -10.91
CA ALA A 101 2.56 15.18 -11.44
C ALA A 101 3.70 14.26 -11.92
N ARG A 102 4.56 14.76 -12.81
CA ARG A 102 5.74 14.02 -13.23
C ARG A 102 6.63 13.74 -12.02
N GLY A 103 6.94 12.47 -11.77
CA GLY A 103 7.76 12.03 -10.66
C GLY A 103 6.97 11.69 -9.39
N GLU A 104 5.68 11.98 -9.32
CA GLU A 104 4.86 11.52 -8.20
C GLU A 104 4.61 10.01 -8.32
N ARG A 105 4.81 9.27 -7.22
CA ARG A 105 4.58 7.81 -7.11
C ARG A 105 3.37 7.47 -6.24
N LEU A 106 2.98 8.33 -5.31
CA LEU A 106 1.89 8.06 -4.38
C LEU A 106 0.96 9.27 -4.25
N ARG A 107 -0.34 9.05 -4.46
CA ARG A 107 -1.38 10.07 -4.28
C ARG A 107 -2.59 9.54 -3.52
N LEU A 108 -3.24 10.39 -2.74
CA LEU A 108 -4.53 10.13 -2.09
C LEU A 108 -5.63 11.00 -2.68
N ALA A 109 -6.82 10.43 -2.86
CA ALA A 109 -8.02 11.18 -3.19
C ALA A 109 -9.28 10.52 -2.60
N GLY A 110 -10.37 11.28 -2.55
CA GLY A 110 -11.68 10.79 -2.11
C GLY A 110 -12.22 11.50 -0.89
N ASP A 111 -13.02 10.79 -0.12
CA ASP A 111 -13.74 11.28 1.04
C ASP A 111 -12.79 11.49 2.22
N ARG A 112 -13.10 12.50 3.05
CA ARG A 112 -12.36 12.79 4.29
C ARG A 112 -10.86 13.02 4.07
N ILE A 113 -10.48 13.57 2.91
CA ILE A 113 -9.11 14.01 2.62
C ILE A 113 -8.99 15.48 2.99
N ASN A 114 -8.29 15.73 4.09
CA ASN A 114 -7.93 17.09 4.52
C ASN A 114 -6.47 17.42 4.11
N PRO A 115 -6.07 18.71 4.15
CA PRO A 115 -4.72 19.13 3.76
C PRO A 115 -3.60 18.41 4.50
N LEU A 116 -3.82 18.05 5.77
CA LEU A 116 -2.83 17.33 6.57
C LEU A 116 -2.64 15.89 6.06
N ARG A 117 -3.72 15.17 5.75
CA ARG A 117 -3.66 13.83 5.15
C ARG A 117 -2.99 13.86 3.78
N ALA A 118 -3.29 14.87 2.96
CA ALA A 118 -2.63 15.07 1.67
C ALA A 118 -1.13 15.34 1.83
N ALA A 119 -0.74 16.21 2.76
CA ALA A 119 0.67 16.50 3.06
C ALA A 119 1.43 15.25 3.56
N PHE A 120 0.78 14.40 4.37
CA PHE A 120 1.38 13.13 4.78
C PHE A 120 1.64 12.19 3.60
N PHE A 121 0.73 12.10 2.64
CA PHE A 121 0.97 11.32 1.42
C PHE A 121 2.11 11.89 0.58
N GLY A 122 2.22 13.22 0.47
CA GLY A 122 3.37 13.86 -0.17
C GLY A 122 4.70 13.57 0.53
N LEU A 123 4.72 13.54 1.86
CA LEU A 123 5.90 13.12 2.62
C LEU A 123 6.24 11.65 2.37
N LEU A 124 5.24 10.76 2.34
CA LEU A 124 5.48 9.35 2.05
C LEU A 124 5.98 9.15 0.62
N ASP A 125 5.43 9.84 -0.36
CA ASP A 125 5.90 9.84 -1.76
C ASP A 125 7.39 10.16 -1.87
N ASP A 126 7.81 11.24 -1.21
CA ASP A 126 9.20 11.65 -1.14
C ASP A 126 10.07 10.57 -0.47
N ARG A 127 9.64 10.03 0.69
CA ARG A 127 10.40 9.00 1.40
C ARG A 127 10.55 7.69 0.63
N ILE A 128 9.50 7.21 -0.04
CA ILE A 128 9.56 5.95 -0.81
C ILE A 128 10.34 6.12 -2.11
N SER A 129 10.50 7.36 -2.60
CA SER A 129 11.30 7.64 -3.79
C SER A 129 12.81 7.50 -3.55
N ASP A 130 13.25 7.61 -2.28
CA ASP A 130 14.65 7.49 -1.85
C ASP A 130 15.06 6.04 -1.52
N TRP A 131 14.12 5.08 -1.53
CA TRP A 131 14.44 3.70 -1.18
C TRP A 131 15.38 3.05 -2.20
N THR A 132 16.45 2.45 -1.69
CA THR A 132 17.22 1.47 -2.49
C THR A 132 16.40 0.19 -2.65
N PRO A 133 16.70 -0.66 -3.66
CA PRO A 133 16.01 -1.94 -3.81
C PRO A 133 16.06 -2.80 -2.54
N GLU A 134 17.20 -2.85 -1.85
CA GLU A 134 17.38 -3.63 -0.61
C GLU A 134 16.54 -3.08 0.54
N GLN A 135 16.35 -1.75 0.60
CA GLN A 135 15.50 -1.10 1.59
C GLN A 135 14.02 -1.40 1.31
N ALA A 136 13.60 -1.29 0.04
CA ALA A 136 12.24 -1.60 -0.38
C ALA A 136 11.91 -3.09 -0.15
N GLU A 137 12.84 -3.99 -0.47
CA GLU A 137 12.72 -5.43 -0.19
C GLU A 137 12.54 -5.70 1.30
N ALA A 138 13.37 -5.09 2.16
CA ALA A 138 13.23 -5.24 3.61
C ALA A 138 11.86 -4.75 4.11
N VAL A 139 11.36 -3.63 3.59
CA VAL A 139 10.03 -3.11 3.92
C VAL A 139 8.93 -4.03 3.40
N ALA A 140 9.05 -4.59 2.20
CA ALA A 140 8.07 -5.50 1.62
C ALA A 140 7.83 -6.75 2.50
N HIS A 141 8.83 -7.21 3.24
CA HIS A 141 8.69 -8.29 4.22
C HIS A 141 8.18 -7.83 5.60
N ALA A 142 8.38 -6.56 5.95
CA ALA A 142 8.04 -6.03 7.28
C ALA A 142 6.69 -5.29 7.33
N ILE A 143 6.07 -5.03 6.17
CA ILE A 143 4.89 -4.16 6.04
C ILE A 143 3.56 -4.82 6.37
N ALA A 144 3.48 -6.16 6.36
CA ALA A 144 2.26 -6.85 6.74
C ALA A 144 1.85 -6.50 8.19
N PRO A 145 0.55 -6.37 8.52
CA PRO A 145 0.08 -6.15 9.89
C PRO A 145 0.58 -7.23 10.86
N ASP A 146 0.62 -8.48 10.39
CA ASP A 146 1.07 -9.71 11.04
C ASP A 146 2.49 -10.11 10.61
N ALA A 147 3.34 -9.13 10.27
CA ALA A 147 4.69 -9.37 9.77
C ALA A 147 5.51 -10.30 10.69
N PRO A 148 6.31 -11.23 10.12
CA PRO A 148 7.21 -12.06 10.90
C PRO A 148 8.22 -11.23 11.71
N THR A 149 8.86 -11.88 12.69
CA THR A 149 9.93 -11.25 13.46
C THR A 149 11.10 -10.81 12.55
N GLN A 150 11.85 -9.79 12.95
CA GLN A 150 13.04 -9.35 12.19
C GLN A 150 14.04 -10.49 11.98
N SER A 151 14.22 -11.39 12.97
CA SER A 151 15.10 -12.54 12.80
C SER A 151 14.60 -13.50 11.71
N ALA A 152 13.29 -13.74 11.64
CA ALA A 152 12.70 -14.57 10.59
C ALA A 152 12.83 -13.92 9.21
N ILE A 153 12.55 -12.61 9.10
CA ILE A 153 12.72 -11.86 7.85
C ILE A 153 14.20 -11.89 7.40
N ALA A 154 15.15 -11.70 8.32
CA ALA A 154 16.57 -11.73 8.00
C ALA A 154 16.99 -13.11 7.47
N ALA A 155 16.46 -14.18 8.07
CA ALA A 155 16.68 -15.55 7.59
C ALA A 155 16.09 -15.77 6.18
N THR A 156 14.88 -15.28 5.92
CA THR A 156 14.25 -15.34 4.57
C THR A 156 15.09 -14.62 3.52
N LEU A 157 15.69 -13.48 3.87
CA LEU A 157 16.53 -12.69 2.97
C LEU A 157 17.99 -13.18 2.90
N GLY A 158 18.38 -14.19 3.68
CA GLY A 158 19.76 -14.67 3.74
C GLY A 158 20.76 -13.64 4.26
N ILE A 159 20.33 -12.72 5.13
CA ILE A 159 21.17 -11.66 5.71
C ILE A 159 21.20 -11.73 7.24
N SER A 160 22.12 -10.98 7.87
CA SER A 160 22.13 -10.87 9.33
C SER A 160 20.98 -10.00 9.85
N PRO A 161 20.49 -10.23 11.09
CA PRO A 161 19.51 -9.35 11.72
C PRO A 161 19.96 -7.88 11.80
N GLN A 162 21.27 -7.64 11.96
CA GLN A 162 21.85 -6.29 11.97
C GLN A 162 21.76 -5.64 10.58
N ALA A 163 22.02 -6.40 9.51
CA ALA A 163 21.86 -5.92 8.15
C ALA A 163 20.40 -5.59 7.84
N LEU A 164 19.45 -6.43 8.26
CA LEU A 164 18.02 -6.14 8.13
C LEU A 164 17.64 -4.87 8.89
N SER A 165 18.05 -4.75 10.16
CA SER A 165 17.78 -3.57 10.98
C SER A 165 18.32 -2.29 10.32
N SER A 166 19.51 -2.35 9.75
CA SER A 166 20.11 -1.24 8.97
C SER A 166 19.27 -0.88 7.74
N ARG A 167 18.82 -1.86 6.95
CA ARG A 167 17.94 -1.63 5.79
C ARG A 167 16.62 -0.97 6.20
N LEU A 168 15.96 -1.50 7.24
CA LEU A 168 14.70 -0.94 7.76
C LEU A 168 14.89 0.47 8.33
N ALA A 169 16.01 0.74 9.01
CA ALA A 169 16.33 2.06 9.51
C ALA A 169 16.60 3.06 8.37
N GLY A 170 17.34 2.64 7.34
CA GLY A 170 17.59 3.40 6.12
C GLY A 170 16.30 3.76 5.39
N ALA A 171 15.37 2.81 5.28
CA ALA A 171 14.03 3.01 4.71
C ALA A 171 13.11 3.90 5.56
N ARG A 172 13.55 4.33 6.75
CA ARG A 172 12.72 5.02 7.77
C ARG A 172 11.48 4.23 8.19
N TRP A 173 11.53 2.90 8.08
CA TRP A 173 10.42 2.01 8.36
C TRP A 173 9.79 2.21 9.76
N PRO A 174 10.55 2.39 10.86
CA PRO A 174 9.93 2.61 12.17
C PRO A 174 9.01 3.85 12.25
N ALA A 175 9.29 4.90 11.46
CA ALA A 175 8.44 6.08 11.40
C ALA A 175 7.20 5.81 10.53
N ILE A 176 7.40 5.22 9.34
CA ILE A 176 6.30 4.84 8.43
C ILE A 176 5.33 3.88 9.11
N ARG A 177 5.83 2.88 9.84
CA ARG A 177 5.00 1.92 10.59
C ARG A 177 4.12 2.61 11.63
N ARG A 178 4.64 3.62 12.35
CA ARG A 178 3.83 4.39 13.30
C ARG A 178 2.73 5.20 12.60
N ILE A 179 3.04 5.78 11.44
CA ILE A 179 2.06 6.49 10.62
C ILE A 179 0.96 5.54 10.17
N LEU A 180 1.32 4.36 9.66
CA LEU A 180 0.35 3.33 9.26
C LEU A 180 -0.56 2.93 10.42
N HIS A 181 0.00 2.64 11.60
CA HIS A 181 -0.82 2.32 12.78
C HIS A 181 -1.74 3.47 13.20
N ALA A 182 -1.29 4.72 13.09
CA ALA A 182 -2.14 5.88 13.38
C ALA A 182 -3.24 6.08 12.33
N TRP A 183 -2.93 5.81 11.06
CA TRP A 183 -3.85 5.90 9.93
C TRP A 183 -4.95 4.84 9.97
N GLU A 184 -4.59 3.62 10.40
CA GLU A 184 -5.48 2.46 10.45
C GLU A 184 -6.43 2.48 11.65
N ARG A 185 -6.18 3.34 12.63
CA ARG A 185 -7.08 3.48 13.76
C ARG A 185 -8.45 3.96 13.26
N PRO A 186 -9.54 3.25 13.59
CA PRO A 186 -10.88 3.77 13.35
C PRO A 186 -11.01 5.14 14.01
N VAL A 187 -11.51 6.13 13.26
CA VAL A 187 -11.94 7.39 13.88
C VAL A 187 -13.21 7.07 14.68
N PRO A 188 -13.25 7.32 15.99
CA PRO A 188 -14.46 7.11 16.78
C PRO A 188 -15.62 7.94 16.19
N PRO A 189 -16.85 7.40 16.14
CA PRO A 189 -18.00 8.19 15.74
C PRO A 189 -18.14 9.41 16.68
N GLY A 190 -18.14 10.61 16.11
CA GLY A 190 -18.21 11.89 16.85
C GLY A 190 -16.90 12.66 16.98
N GLU A 191 -15.76 12.09 16.61
CA GLU A 191 -14.46 12.80 16.48
C GLU A 191 -14.11 13.12 15.02
N GLU A 192 -15.10 13.11 14.13
CA GLU A 192 -14.90 13.54 12.75
C GLU A 192 -14.65 15.06 12.75
N PRO A 193 -13.52 15.54 12.20
CA PRO A 193 -13.34 16.98 12.03
C PRO A 193 -14.44 17.50 11.09
N ALA A 194 -15.10 18.57 11.54
CA ALA A 194 -16.19 19.25 10.84
C ALA A 194 -15.85 19.67 9.41
#